data_AF-A0A6B3IK12-F1
#
_entry.id   AF-A0A6B3IK12-F1
#
_cell.length_a   1.000
_cell.length_b   1.000
_cell.length_c   1.000
_cell.angle_alpha   90.00
_cell.angle_beta   90.00
_cell.angle_gamma   90.00
#
_symmetry.space_group_name_H-M   'P 1'
#
loop_
_entity.id
_entity.type
_entity.pdbx_description
1 polymer ?
#
loop_
_entity_poly.entity_id
_entity_poly.type
_entity_poly.pdbx_seq_one_letter_code
_entity_poly.pdbx_strand_id
1 'polypeptide(L)'
;VAQTLENWAIRDVGDRPHKLFLHFFESPVEILGEDGKVTALRTERTELDGTGNVRGTGRFTDWDMQSVYRAVGYYSEELPKLPFDVASGTVPHEA
;
A
#
# COMPACT_ATOMS: atom_id res chain seq x y z
N VAL A 1 -3.62 -16.21 10.38
CA VAL A 1 -3.23 -15.38 9.22
C VAL A 1 -1.98 -15.91 8.53
N ALA A 2 -0.85 -16.09 9.24
CA ALA A 2 0.40 -16.62 8.64
C ALA A 2 0.22 -17.94 7.87
N GLN A 3 -0.43 -18.93 8.48
CA GLN A 3 -0.68 -20.25 7.86
C GLN A 3 -1.46 -20.16 6.53
N THR A 4 -2.39 -19.20 6.39
CA THR A 4 -3.14 -19.01 5.15
C THR A 4 -2.22 -18.52 4.03
N LEU A 5 -1.33 -17.56 4.32
CA LEU A 5 -0.36 -17.04 3.35
C LEU A 5 0.65 -18.13 2.94
N GLU A 6 1.14 -18.91 3.89
CA GLU A 6 2.04 -20.04 3.63
C GLU A 6 1.40 -21.06 2.67
N ASN A 7 0.14 -21.44 2.90
CA ASN A 7 -0.59 -22.35 2.02
C ASN A 7 -0.70 -21.83 0.58
N TRP A 8 -0.82 -20.51 0.39
CA TRP A 8 -0.80 -19.91 -0.95
C TRP A 8 0.60 -19.87 -1.55
N ALA A 9 1.63 -19.60 -0.75
CA ALA A 9 3.01 -19.49 -1.19
C ALA A 9 3.61 -20.82 -1.68
N ILE A 10 3.20 -21.95 -1.09
CA ILE A 10 3.70 -23.29 -1.47
C ILE A 10 2.91 -23.94 -2.62
N ARG A 11 1.86 -23.29 -3.13
CA ARG A 11 1.02 -23.87 -4.18
C ARG A 11 1.75 -23.81 -5.52
N ASP A 12 1.69 -24.91 -6.27
CA ASP A 12 2.22 -24.94 -7.63
C ASP A 12 1.62 -23.84 -8.51
N VAL A 13 2.50 -23.17 -9.25
CA VAL A 13 2.12 -22.17 -10.22
C VAL A 13 1.37 -22.87 -11.35
N GLY A 14 0.06 -22.61 -11.45
CA GLY A 14 -0.80 -23.14 -12.49
C GLY A 14 -0.95 -22.20 -13.69
N ASP A 15 -1.72 -22.64 -14.66
CA ASP A 15 -2.10 -21.95 -15.91
C ASP A 15 -3.34 -21.05 -15.78
N ARG A 16 -3.68 -20.65 -14.54
CA ARG A 16 -4.87 -19.84 -14.27
C ARG A 16 -4.80 -18.50 -15.03
N PRO A 17 -5.90 -18.09 -15.69
CA PRO A 17 -5.92 -16.87 -16.50
C PRO A 17 -5.77 -15.59 -15.68
N HIS A 18 -6.15 -15.64 -14.39
CA HIS A 18 -6.04 -14.52 -13.46
C HIS A 18 -5.17 -14.89 -12.27
N LYS A 19 -4.29 -13.96 -11.90
CA LYS A 19 -3.31 -14.14 -10.82
C LYS A 19 -3.43 -12.98 -9.84
N LEU A 20 -3.29 -13.29 -8.56
CA LEU A 20 -3.17 -12.30 -7.49
C LEU A 20 -1.76 -12.41 -6.91
N PHE A 21 -1.04 -11.30 -6.91
CA PHE A 21 0.29 -11.20 -6.31
C PHE A 21 0.19 -10.40 -5.01
N LEU A 22 0.80 -10.91 -3.95
CA LEU A 22 0.90 -10.23 -2.66
C LEU A 22 2.34 -9.78 -2.47
N HIS A 23 2.59 -8.49 -2.66
CA HIS A 23 3.90 -7.88 -2.47
C HIS A 23 4.00 -7.31 -1.05
N PHE A 24 4.83 -7.95 -0.22
CA PHE A 24 5.20 -7.42 1.10
C PHE A 24 6.53 -6.68 1.01
N PHE A 25 6.76 -5.76 1.96
CA PHE A 25 7.97 -4.94 2.01
C PHE A 25 8.20 -4.10 0.75
N GLU A 26 7.14 -3.54 0.18
CA GLU A 26 7.18 -2.66 -0.99
C GLU A 26 6.39 -1.40 -0.66
N SER A 27 7.05 -0.26 -0.61
CA SER A 27 6.41 1.04 -0.39
C SER A 27 6.18 1.73 -1.72
N PRO A 28 4.95 2.15 -2.08
CA PRO A 28 4.71 2.98 -3.25
C PRO A 28 5.50 4.30 -3.17
N VAL A 29 6.23 4.66 -4.22
CA VAL A 29 6.99 5.93 -4.27
C VAL A 29 6.53 6.84 -5.40
N GLU A 30 6.08 6.30 -6.53
CA GLU A 30 5.66 7.10 -7.69
C GLU A 30 4.64 6.32 -8.54
N ILE A 31 3.60 7.00 -9.01
CA ILE A 31 2.73 6.49 -10.07
C ILE A 31 3.28 7.01 -11.39
N LEU A 32 3.84 6.11 -12.20
CA LEU A 32 4.37 6.44 -13.51
C LEU A 32 3.21 6.54 -14.50
N GLY A 33 3.31 7.51 -15.42
CA GLY A 33 2.26 7.72 -16.39
C GLY A 33 2.71 8.44 -17.65
N GLU A 34 1.94 8.23 -18.71
CA GLU A 34 2.09 8.85 -20.03
C GLU A 34 0.71 9.33 -20.48
N ASP A 35 0.64 10.52 -21.08
CA ASP A 35 -0.61 11.12 -21.57
C ASP A 35 -1.76 11.14 -20.55
N GLY A 36 -1.44 11.36 -19.27
CA GLY A 36 -2.41 11.39 -18.17
C GLY A 36 -2.96 10.01 -17.76
N LYS A 37 -2.37 8.92 -18.24
CA LYS A 37 -2.75 7.54 -17.89
C LYS A 37 -1.64 6.86 -17.10
N VAL A 38 -2.02 5.96 -16.19
CA VAL A 38 -1.07 5.12 -15.45
C VAL A 38 -0.42 4.13 -16.42
N THR A 39 0.91 4.02 -16.34
CA THR A 39 1.70 3.02 -17.08
C THR A 39 2.43 2.06 -16.16
N ALA A 40 2.77 2.48 -14.94
CA ALA A 40 3.38 1.62 -13.92
C ALA A 40 3.25 2.21 -12.51
N LEU A 41 3.52 1.36 -11.51
CA LEU A 41 3.74 1.77 -10.13
C LEU A 41 5.20 1.52 -9.75
N ARG A 42 5.93 2.56 -9.35
CA ARG A 42 7.25 2.40 -8.75
C ARG A 42 7.11 2.16 -7.26
N THR A 43 7.73 1.09 -6.77
CA THR A 43 7.87 0.81 -5.34
C THR A 43 9.32 0.82 -4.92
N GLU A 44 9.57 1.14 -3.65
CA GLU A 44 10.84 0.94 -2.98
C GLU A 44 10.74 -0.27 -2.04
N ARG A 45 11.72 -1.18 -2.16
CA ARG A 45 11.85 -2.29 -1.23
C ARG A 45 12.14 -1.76 0.17
N THR A 46 11.41 -2.24 1.16
CA THR A 46 11.61 -1.90 2.57
C THR A 46 12.20 -3.07 3.36
N GLU A 47 12.74 -2.77 4.55
CA GLU A 47 13.20 -3.78 5.51
C GLU A 47 12.80 -3.37 6.93
N LEU A 48 12.69 -4.35 7.83
CA LEU A 48 12.40 -4.08 9.24
C LEU A 48 13.52 -3.25 9.86
N ASP A 49 13.16 -2.23 10.63
CA ASP A 49 14.11 -1.36 11.33
C ASP A 49 14.36 -1.76 12.80
N GLY A 50 13.66 -2.79 13.28
CA GLY A 50 13.74 -3.29 14.65
C GLY A 50 12.80 -2.62 15.64
N THR A 51 12.04 -1.59 15.26
CA THR A 51 11.05 -0.91 16.13
C THR A 51 9.61 -1.36 15.87
N GLY A 52 9.42 -2.36 15.00
CA GLY A 52 8.11 -2.75 14.47
C GLY A 52 7.67 -1.94 13.26
N ASN A 53 8.53 -1.05 12.74
CA ASN A 53 8.31 -0.31 11.49
C ASN A 53 9.22 -0.85 10.39
N VAL A 54 9.23 -0.16 9.25
CA VAL A 54 10.10 -0.45 8.12
C VAL A 54 10.83 0.81 7.66
N ARG A 55 12.00 0.63 7.05
CA ARG A 55 12.76 1.68 6.37
C ARG A 55 13.00 1.32 4.90
N GLY A 56 13.17 2.33 4.05
CA GLY A 56 13.55 2.16 2.65
C GLY A 56 14.96 1.57 2.49
N THR A 57 15.16 0.75 1.47
CA THR A 57 16.46 0.14 1.14
C THR A 57 17.18 0.81 -0.03
N GLY A 58 16.54 1.78 -0.70
CA GLY A 58 17.01 2.43 -1.92
C GLY A 58 16.91 1.57 -3.18
N ARG A 59 16.34 0.35 -3.09
CA ARG A 59 16.11 -0.51 -4.26
C ARG A 59 14.70 -0.30 -4.78
N PHE A 60 14.58 0.08 -6.05
CA PHE A 60 13.30 0.38 -6.69
C PHE A 60 12.90 -0.70 -7.69
N THR A 61 11.60 -0.93 -7.81
CA THR A 61 11.00 -1.80 -8.84
C THR A 61 9.85 -1.06 -9.50
N ASP A 62 9.82 -1.07 -10.83
CA ASP A 62 8.70 -0.55 -11.62
C ASP A 62 7.79 -1.73 -12.01
N TRP A 63 6.54 -1.67 -11.59
CA TRP A 63 5.53 -2.69 -11.88
C TRP A 63 4.62 -2.20 -13.00
N ASP A 64 4.74 -2.81 -14.18
CA ASP A 64 3.88 -2.48 -15.33
C ASP A 64 2.41 -2.76 -15.02
N MET A 65 1.59 -1.70 -15.03
CA MET A 65 0.15 -1.78 -14.75
C MET A 65 -0.60 -0.55 -15.24
N GLN A 66 -1.91 -0.68 -15.41
CA GLN A 66 -2.73 0.35 -16.06
C GLN A 66 -3.65 1.12 -15.09
N SER A 67 -3.74 0.68 -13.84
CA SER A 67 -4.62 1.25 -12.82
C SER A 67 -4.03 1.06 -11.42
N VAL A 68 -4.20 2.06 -10.55
CA VAL A 68 -3.80 2.01 -9.13
C VAL A 68 -5.01 2.33 -8.25
N TYR A 69 -5.24 1.50 -7.23
CA TYR A 69 -6.29 1.71 -6.22
C TYR A 69 -5.64 1.82 -4.84
N ARG A 70 -5.63 3.02 -4.27
CA ARG A 70 -5.03 3.29 -2.94
C ARG A 70 -5.98 2.87 -1.83
N ALA A 71 -5.72 1.73 -1.20
CA ALA A 71 -6.52 1.17 -0.10
C ALA A 71 -5.76 1.21 1.24
N VAL A 72 -5.40 2.41 1.73
CA VAL A 72 -4.58 2.60 2.95
C VAL A 72 -5.33 3.27 4.11
N GLY A 73 -6.66 3.15 4.13
CA GLY A 73 -7.53 3.73 5.16
C GLY A 73 -8.34 4.93 4.66
N TYR A 74 -9.32 5.32 5.48
CA TYR A 74 -10.18 6.48 5.27
C TYR A 74 -9.73 7.65 6.16
N TYR A 75 -10.08 8.86 5.76
CA TYR A 75 -9.82 10.09 6.52
C TYR A 75 -11.10 10.93 6.50
N SER A 76 -11.56 11.36 7.67
CA SER A 76 -12.78 12.17 7.78
C SER A 76 -12.56 13.58 7.26
N GLU A 77 -13.63 14.21 6.79
CA GLU A 77 -13.63 15.62 6.42
C GLU A 77 -13.93 16.50 7.64
N GLU A 78 -13.31 17.68 7.70
CA GLU A 78 -13.61 18.68 8.72
C GLU A 78 -15.04 19.23 8.51
N LEU A 79 -15.84 19.23 9.56
CA LEU A 79 -17.18 19.80 9.54
C LEU A 79 -17.20 21.21 10.10
N PRO A 80 -17.92 22.15 9.47
CA PRO A 80 -18.05 23.51 10.00
C PRO A 80 -18.56 23.52 11.44
N LYS A 81 -17.93 24.35 12.28
CA LYS A 81 -18.28 24.58 13.70
C LYS A 81 -17.96 23.42 14.65
N LEU A 82 -17.21 22.41 14.23
CA LEU A 82 -16.66 21.37 15.13
C LEU A 82 -15.13 21.48 15.21
N PRO A 83 -14.53 21.18 16.37
CA PRO A 83 -13.09 21.00 16.45
C PRO A 83 -12.66 19.78 15.63
N PHE A 84 -11.49 19.86 14.99
CA PHE A 84 -10.93 18.77 14.19
C PHE A 84 -9.43 18.64 14.44
N ASP A 85 -8.98 17.44 14.79
CA ASP A 85 -7.56 17.11 14.85
C ASP A 85 -7.10 16.59 13.49
N VAL A 86 -6.32 17.41 12.80
CA VAL A 86 -5.79 17.10 11.46
C VAL A 86 -4.84 15.90 11.47
N ALA A 87 -4.17 15.60 12.58
CA ALA A 87 -3.22 14.50 12.65
C ALA A 87 -3.94 13.15 12.65
N SER A 88 -4.98 12.99 13.45
CA SER A 88 -5.79 11.76 13.51
C SER A 88 -6.94 11.74 12.50
N GLY A 89 -7.36 12.89 11.98
CA GLY A 89 -8.55 13.03 11.14
C GLY A 89 -9.84 12.80 11.93
N THR A 90 -9.91 13.24 13.18
CA THR A 90 -11.04 12.97 14.08
C THR A 90 -11.51 14.22 14.83
N VAL A 91 -12.73 14.16 15.37
CA VAL A 91 -13.24 15.17 16.32
C VAL A 91 -12.72 14.82 17.72
N PRO A 92 -11.96 15.71 18.39
CA PRO A 92 -11.46 15.47 19.73
C PRO A 92 -12.58 15.20 20.73
N HIS A 93 -12.36 14.27 21.66
CA HIS A 93 -13.26 13.98 22.77
C HIS A 93 -12.45 13.71 24.04
N GLU A 94 -12.99 14.11 25.19
CA GLU A 94 -12.48 13.71 26.51
C GLU A 94 -13.32 12.52 27.01
N ALA A 95 -12.66 11.55 27.65
CA ALA A 95 -13.31 10.36 28.22
C ALA A 95 -13.92 10.62 29.60
#